data_AF-A0A498ICM1-F1
#
_entry.id   AF-A0A498ICM1-F1
#
_cell.length_a   1.000
_cell.length_b   1.000
_cell.length_c   1.000
_cell.angle_alpha   90.00
_cell.angle_beta   90.00
_cell.angle_gamma   90.00
#
_symmetry.space_group_name_H-M   'P 1'
#
loop_
_entity.id
_entity.type
_entity.pdbx_description
1 polymer ?
#
loop_
_entity_poly.entity_id
_entity_poly.type
_entity_poly.pdbx_seq_one_letter_code
_entity_poly.pdbx_strand_id
1 'polypeptide(L)'
;MKPKAAQVKYSREPDNITKSCKARGSDLRVHFKNTRETAFAIRKLPLVKAKRYLEDVLAHKQAIPFRRFCRGVGRTAQAKNRHSNGQGRWPVKSAKFILDLLKNAESNAEVKGLDVDSLIVSHIQVNQAQKQRRRTYRAHGRINPYMSSPCHIELILSEKEEPVKKEPESQLTTSKSKKSALRSGCRGRSCYLGVHFKMDWQGQKLAEQLMQILLLVFAVVGFATGYITGSFQMMTLTYAGGVVLTTLVTVPNWPFFNRHPLKWLDPSEAEKHPKPQPQPQQHSTSKKKSSKKNRKPFDSL
;
A
#
# COMPACT_ATOMS: atom_id res chain seq x y z
N MET A 1 -21.55 27.25 39.90
CA MET A 1 -20.26 26.73 39.38
C MET A 1 -20.43 26.37 37.92
N LYS A 2 -19.77 27.07 36.99
CA LYS A 2 -19.72 26.63 35.59
C LYS A 2 -18.98 25.28 35.56
N PRO A 3 -19.51 24.22 34.93
CA PRO A 3 -18.80 22.96 34.86
C PRO A 3 -17.43 23.21 34.22
N LYS A 4 -16.35 22.69 34.83
CA LYS A 4 -15.02 22.66 34.22
C LYS A 4 -15.20 22.12 32.80
N ALA A 5 -14.77 22.88 31.79
CA ALA A 5 -14.82 22.44 30.41
C ALA A 5 -14.20 21.03 30.33
N ALA A 6 -15.00 20.04 29.94
CA ALA A 6 -14.57 18.65 29.92
C ALA A 6 -13.30 18.55 29.06
N GLN A 7 -12.19 18.16 29.68
CA GLN A 7 -10.90 18.13 29.01
C GLN A 7 -10.95 17.14 27.85
N VAL A 8 -10.80 17.68 26.64
CA VAL A 8 -10.97 16.95 25.40
C VAL A 8 -9.77 16.03 25.19
N LYS A 9 -9.93 14.73 25.47
CA LYS A 9 -8.89 13.72 25.25
C LYS A 9 -8.74 13.39 23.76
N TYR A 10 -7.54 13.59 23.22
CA TYR A 10 -7.17 13.20 21.86
C TYR A 10 -6.76 11.73 21.82
N SER A 11 -6.95 11.07 20.67
CA SER A 11 -6.50 9.67 20.50
C SER A 11 -4.99 9.54 20.38
N ARG A 12 -4.34 10.54 19.79
CA ARG A 12 -2.91 10.59 19.55
C ARG A 12 -2.38 11.97 19.93
N GLU A 13 -1.23 11.97 20.58
CA GLU A 13 -0.49 13.19 20.89
C GLU A 13 0.51 13.50 19.76
N PRO A 14 0.77 14.79 19.48
CA PRO A 14 1.82 15.20 18.55
C PRO A 14 3.19 14.84 19.11
N ASP A 15 4.15 14.58 18.21
CA ASP A 15 5.52 14.26 18.62
C ASP A 15 6.17 15.46 19.34
N ASN A 16 5.92 16.68 18.85
CA ASN A 16 6.33 17.94 19.48
C ASN A 16 5.10 18.80 19.80
N ILE A 17 4.82 19.04 21.08
CA ILE A 17 3.63 19.81 21.53
C ILE A 17 3.75 21.30 21.19
N THR A 18 4.95 21.86 21.24
CA THR A 18 5.23 23.26 20.94
C THR A 18 5.05 23.57 19.45
N LYS A 19 5.63 22.72 18.58
CA LYS A 19 5.57 22.84 17.12
C LYS A 19 4.31 22.24 16.48
N SER A 20 3.23 22.14 17.25
CA SER A 20 1.98 21.56 16.75
C SER A 20 0.74 22.28 17.22
N CYS A 21 -0.29 22.23 16.39
CA CYS A 21 -1.62 22.77 16.68
C CYS A 21 -2.64 21.63 16.70
N LYS A 22 -3.63 21.73 17.59
CA LYS A 22 -4.73 20.77 17.71
C LYS A 22 -6.06 21.45 17.42
N ALA A 23 -6.95 20.77 16.72
CA ALA A 23 -8.33 21.18 16.53
C ALA A 23 -9.26 19.96 16.60
N ARG A 24 -10.47 20.15 17.10
CA ARG A 24 -11.48 19.09 17.19
C ARG A 24 -12.87 19.63 16.90
N GLY A 25 -13.66 18.85 16.18
CA GLY A 25 -15.11 19.01 16.09
C GLY A 25 -15.82 17.83 16.75
N SER A 26 -16.74 18.09 17.67
CA SER A 26 -17.55 17.09 18.36
C SER A 26 -18.99 17.06 17.83
N ASP A 27 -19.59 15.87 17.80
CA ASP A 27 -21.01 15.65 17.47
C ASP A 27 -21.46 16.28 16.15
N LEU A 28 -20.57 16.30 15.17
CA LEU A 28 -20.84 16.90 13.87
C LEU A 28 -21.87 16.07 13.11
N ARG A 29 -22.97 16.70 12.69
CA ARG A 29 -24.06 16.05 11.93
C ARG A 29 -23.72 15.90 10.46
N VAL A 30 -22.66 15.15 10.18
CA VAL A 30 -22.19 14.77 8.83
C VAL A 30 -22.04 13.26 8.74
N HIS A 31 -22.10 12.71 7.52
CA HIS A 31 -22.06 11.27 7.33
C HIS A 31 -20.65 10.71 7.61
N PHE A 32 -20.50 9.97 8.71
CA PHE A 32 -19.23 9.40 9.17
C PHE A 32 -18.36 8.79 8.06
N LYS A 33 -18.94 7.92 7.21
CA LYS A 33 -18.18 7.20 6.19
C LYS A 33 -17.56 8.15 5.16
N ASN A 34 -18.28 9.20 4.77
CA ASN A 34 -17.81 10.17 3.78
C ASN A 34 -16.73 11.06 4.38
N THR A 35 -16.96 11.52 5.62
CA THR A 35 -16.01 12.34 6.36
C THR A 35 -14.69 11.60 6.60
N ARG A 36 -14.73 10.30 6.91
CA ARG A 36 -13.53 9.47 7.09
C ARG A 36 -12.69 9.38 5.81
N GLU A 37 -13.31 9.15 4.65
CA GLU A 37 -12.56 9.10 3.38
C GLU A 37 -12.00 10.48 3.00
N THR A 38 -12.77 11.54 3.26
CA THR A 38 -12.34 12.94 3.04
C THR A 38 -11.12 13.28 3.90
N ALA A 39 -11.20 12.99 5.19
CA ALA A 39 -10.10 13.18 6.13
C ALA A 39 -8.85 12.40 5.73
N PHE A 40 -9.02 11.14 5.30
CA PHE A 40 -7.89 10.32 4.88
C PHE A 40 -7.20 10.85 3.61
N ALA A 41 -7.95 11.52 2.72
CA ALA A 41 -7.42 12.09 1.48
C ALA A 41 -6.53 13.32 1.71
N ILE A 42 -6.79 14.11 2.75
CA ILE A 42 -5.98 15.31 3.09
C ILE A 42 -4.80 15.03 4.03
N ARG A 43 -4.68 13.80 4.53
CA ARG A 43 -3.63 13.42 5.47
C ARG A 43 -2.25 13.55 4.81
N LYS A 44 -1.30 14.17 5.53
CA LYS A 44 0.08 14.47 5.07
C LYS A 44 0.18 15.49 3.92
N LEU A 45 -0.87 16.27 3.66
CA LEU A 45 -0.76 17.42 2.76
C LEU A 45 -0.35 18.66 3.55
N PRO A 46 0.35 19.62 2.89
CA PRO A 46 0.51 20.96 3.46
C PRO A 46 -0.84 21.67 3.54
N LEU A 47 -0.98 22.56 4.52
CA LEU A 47 -2.25 23.23 4.86
C LEU A 47 -2.89 23.92 3.65
N VAL A 48 -2.12 24.73 2.93
CA VAL A 48 -2.56 25.49 1.75
C VAL A 48 -3.11 24.57 0.66
N LYS A 49 -2.41 23.46 0.38
CA LYS A 49 -2.84 22.47 -0.60
C LYS A 49 -4.10 21.72 -0.15
N ALA A 50 -4.23 21.43 1.14
CA ALA A 50 -5.41 20.77 1.69
C ALA A 50 -6.66 21.65 1.55
N LYS A 51 -6.58 22.95 1.83
CA LYS A 51 -7.67 23.91 1.63
C LYS A 51 -8.10 23.98 0.15
N ARG A 52 -7.15 24.25 -0.75
CA ARG A 52 -7.41 24.29 -2.20
C ARG A 52 -8.07 23.01 -2.70
N TYR A 53 -7.58 21.86 -2.24
CA TYR A 53 -8.15 20.56 -2.62
C TYR A 53 -9.60 20.39 -2.16
N LEU A 54 -9.95 20.85 -0.95
CA LEU A 54 -11.33 20.79 -0.48
C LEU A 54 -12.24 21.78 -1.21
N GLU A 55 -11.76 22.97 -1.54
CA GLU A 55 -12.48 23.94 -2.39
C GLU A 55 -12.77 23.37 -3.79
N ASP A 56 -11.79 22.68 -4.39
CA ASP A 56 -11.98 21.97 -5.65
C ASP A 56 -13.02 20.83 -5.54
N VAL A 57 -13.12 20.17 -4.38
CA VAL A 57 -14.16 19.16 -4.14
C VAL A 57 -15.54 19.82 -4.07
N LEU A 58 -15.66 21.00 -3.45
CA LEU A 58 -16.92 21.76 -3.41
C LEU A 58 -17.35 22.18 -4.83
N ALA A 59 -16.38 22.57 -5.66
CA ALA A 59 -16.58 22.89 -7.07
C ALA A 59 -16.69 21.66 -7.99
N HIS A 60 -16.65 20.44 -7.46
CA HIS A 60 -16.66 19.17 -8.21
C HIS A 60 -15.52 18.98 -9.24
N LYS A 61 -14.48 19.81 -9.18
CA LYS A 61 -13.29 19.70 -10.05
C LYS A 61 -12.43 18.50 -9.70
N GLN A 62 -12.42 18.11 -8.43
CA GLN A 62 -11.58 17.03 -7.92
C GLN A 62 -12.38 16.06 -7.04
N ALA A 63 -12.35 14.77 -7.37
CA ALA A 63 -13.04 13.74 -6.60
C ALA A 63 -12.22 13.22 -5.42
N ILE A 64 -12.92 12.88 -4.33
CA ILE A 64 -12.33 12.20 -3.17
C ILE A 64 -12.33 10.69 -3.43
N PRO A 65 -11.16 10.02 -3.35
CA PRO A 65 -11.08 8.58 -3.54
C PRO A 65 -11.66 7.84 -2.32
N PHE A 66 -12.56 6.89 -2.55
CA PHE A 66 -13.11 6.03 -1.50
C PHE A 66 -12.27 4.74 -1.43
N ARG A 67 -11.70 4.46 -0.25
CA ARG A 67 -10.79 3.31 -0.04
C ARG A 67 -11.42 2.18 0.78
N ARG A 68 -12.08 2.51 1.89
CA ARG A 68 -12.65 1.50 2.80
C ARG A 68 -14.13 1.26 2.50
N PHE A 69 -14.90 2.32 2.31
CA PHE A 69 -16.35 2.25 2.13
C PHE A 69 -16.73 2.21 0.65
N CYS A 70 -16.48 1.06 0.00
CA CYS A 70 -16.49 0.91 -1.46
C CYS A 70 -17.70 0.17 -2.05
N ARG A 71 -18.56 -0.41 -1.22
CA ARG A 71 -19.72 -1.21 -1.65
C ARG A 71 -20.81 -0.30 -2.22
N GLY A 72 -20.94 -0.22 -3.55
CA GLY A 72 -21.94 0.61 -4.25
C GLY A 72 -21.51 2.07 -4.49
N VAL A 73 -20.20 2.34 -4.55
CA VAL A 73 -19.69 3.67 -4.91
C VAL A 73 -19.42 3.75 -6.41
N GLY A 74 -19.89 4.83 -7.04
CA GLY A 74 -19.64 5.10 -8.46
C GLY A 74 -18.14 5.23 -8.76
N ARG A 75 -17.77 4.95 -10.01
CA ARG A 75 -16.38 5.07 -10.49
C ARG A 75 -16.23 6.39 -11.24
N THR A 76 -15.08 7.04 -11.09
CA THR A 76 -14.79 8.32 -11.75
C THR A 76 -13.37 8.32 -12.27
N ALA A 77 -13.14 8.82 -13.48
CA ALA A 77 -11.80 8.91 -14.07
C ALA A 77 -10.82 9.69 -13.17
N GLN A 78 -11.29 10.79 -12.55
CA GLN A 78 -10.51 11.60 -11.61
C GLN A 78 -9.96 10.79 -10.42
N ALA A 79 -10.72 9.80 -9.93
CA ALA A 79 -10.31 8.97 -8.80
C ALA A 79 -9.24 7.94 -9.20
N LYS A 80 -9.16 7.57 -10.49
CA LYS A 80 -8.19 6.59 -11.01
C LYS A 80 -6.74 7.05 -10.79
N ASN A 81 -6.47 8.35 -10.94
CA ASN A 81 -5.15 8.94 -10.74
C ASN A 81 -4.71 8.90 -9.26
N ARG A 82 -5.67 8.89 -8.32
CA ARG A 82 -5.39 8.89 -6.87
C ARG A 82 -5.43 7.49 -6.25
N HIS A 83 -6.15 6.55 -6.86
CA HIS A 83 -6.30 5.19 -6.35
C HIS A 83 -6.67 4.19 -7.44
N SER A 84 -5.98 3.05 -7.45
CA SER A 84 -6.25 1.88 -8.30
C SER A 84 -7.71 1.42 -8.39
N ASN A 85 -8.52 1.56 -7.33
CA ASN A 85 -9.93 1.14 -7.34
C ASN A 85 -10.79 1.99 -8.31
N GLY A 86 -10.40 3.25 -8.54
CA GLY A 86 -11.11 4.19 -9.40
C GLY A 86 -12.48 4.64 -8.87
N GLN A 87 -12.81 4.32 -7.62
CA GLN A 87 -14.05 4.74 -6.96
C GLN A 87 -13.86 6.08 -6.24
N GLY A 88 -14.80 7.01 -6.44
CA GLY A 88 -14.74 8.33 -5.82
C GLY A 88 -16.09 9.06 -5.84
N ARG A 89 -16.23 10.05 -4.96
CA ARG A 89 -17.38 10.95 -4.90
C ARG A 89 -16.93 12.36 -4.50
N TRP A 90 -17.86 13.31 -4.55
CA TRP A 90 -17.69 14.68 -4.06
C TRP A 90 -18.60 14.91 -2.83
N PRO A 91 -18.18 14.50 -1.61
CA PRO A 91 -18.98 14.68 -0.41
C PRO A 91 -18.94 16.14 0.07
N VAL A 92 -19.73 17.00 -0.58
CA VAL A 92 -19.77 18.46 -0.36
C VAL A 92 -19.94 18.81 1.12
N LYS A 93 -20.93 18.22 1.81
CA LYS A 93 -21.18 18.50 3.23
C LYS A 93 -19.96 18.17 4.11
N SER A 94 -19.34 17.00 3.92
CA SER A 94 -18.17 16.60 4.70
C SER A 94 -16.96 17.50 4.43
N ALA A 95 -16.76 17.93 3.18
CA ALA A 95 -15.68 18.83 2.80
C ALA A 95 -15.81 20.21 3.47
N LYS A 96 -17.02 20.79 3.54
CA LYS A 96 -17.28 22.06 4.24
C LYS A 96 -16.85 22.00 5.71
N PHE A 97 -17.34 21.00 6.45
CA PHE A 97 -17.01 20.87 7.88
C PHE A 97 -15.51 20.65 8.14
N ILE A 98 -14.80 19.95 7.25
CA ILE A 98 -13.35 19.76 7.38
C ILE A 98 -12.60 21.05 7.03
N LEU A 99 -13.08 21.82 6.04
CA LEU A 99 -12.51 23.12 5.69
C LEU A 99 -12.66 24.12 6.84
N ASP A 100 -13.81 24.15 7.50
CA ASP A 100 -14.04 24.98 8.69
C ASP A 100 -13.11 24.59 9.85
N LEU A 101 -12.87 23.28 10.04
CA LEU A 101 -11.89 22.80 11.02
C LEU A 101 -10.45 23.18 10.68
N LEU A 102 -10.07 23.19 9.40
CA LEU A 102 -8.74 23.63 8.97
C LEU A 102 -8.54 25.13 9.18
N LYS A 103 -9.56 25.96 8.92
CA LYS A 103 -9.53 27.39 9.21
C LYS A 103 -9.38 27.65 10.72
N ASN A 104 -10.12 26.92 11.55
CA ASN A 104 -9.97 27.01 13.00
C ASN A 104 -8.56 26.56 13.46
N ALA A 105 -8.01 25.50 12.85
CA ALA A 105 -6.66 25.02 13.16
C ALA A 105 -5.56 26.01 12.74
N GLU A 106 -5.76 26.76 11.66
CA GLU A 106 -4.89 27.85 11.24
C GLU A 106 -4.89 29.00 12.24
N SER A 107 -6.07 29.50 12.65
CA SER A 107 -6.16 30.55 13.68
C SER A 107 -5.50 30.12 15.00
N ASN A 108 -5.63 28.84 15.37
CA ASN A 108 -4.94 28.29 16.54
C ASN A 108 -3.41 28.21 16.35
N ALA A 109 -2.92 28.06 15.13
CA ALA A 109 -1.48 28.03 14.82
C ALA A 109 -0.89 29.45 14.84
N GLU A 110 -1.62 30.45 14.32
CA GLU A 110 -1.26 31.86 14.41
C GLU A 110 -1.13 32.32 15.86
N VAL A 111 -2.09 31.95 16.72
CA VAL A 111 -2.03 32.24 18.17
C VAL A 111 -0.82 31.59 18.85
N LYS A 112 -0.33 30.46 18.33
CA LYS A 112 0.89 29.81 18.82
C LYS A 112 2.18 30.39 18.22
N GLY A 113 2.08 31.31 17.27
CA GLY A 113 3.24 31.86 16.55
C GLY A 113 3.91 30.84 15.63
N LEU A 114 3.19 29.81 15.17
CA LEU A 114 3.70 28.86 14.18
C LEU A 114 3.55 29.45 12.78
N ASP A 115 4.54 29.19 11.92
CA ASP A 115 4.47 29.61 10.53
C ASP A 115 3.41 28.80 9.75
N VAL A 116 2.47 29.48 9.09
CA VAL A 116 1.29 28.86 8.45
C VAL A 116 1.66 28.07 7.21
N ASP A 117 2.69 28.48 6.48
CA ASP A 117 3.07 27.91 5.19
C ASP A 117 3.81 26.58 5.33
N SER A 118 4.57 26.42 6.40
CA SER A 118 5.30 25.18 6.74
C SER A 118 4.42 24.10 7.41
N LEU A 119 3.17 24.41 7.77
CA LEU A 119 2.27 23.46 8.44
C LEU A 119 1.81 22.33 7.53
N ILE A 120 1.88 21.12 8.07
CA ILE A 120 1.36 19.90 7.45
C ILE A 120 0.30 19.24 8.34
N VAL A 121 -0.69 18.60 7.71
CA VAL A 121 -1.67 17.78 8.41
C VAL A 121 -1.02 16.44 8.80
N SER A 122 -0.48 16.37 10.01
CA SER A 122 0.25 15.20 10.51
C SER A 122 -0.69 14.04 10.85
N HIS A 123 -1.73 14.36 11.61
CA HIS A 123 -2.72 13.41 12.06
C HIS A 123 -4.13 13.96 11.86
N ILE A 124 -4.99 13.10 11.31
CA ILE A 124 -6.41 13.35 11.24
C ILE A 124 -7.14 12.04 11.47
N GLN A 125 -8.11 12.07 12.36
CA GLN A 125 -8.91 10.93 12.71
C GLN A 125 -10.38 11.33 12.80
N VAL A 126 -11.24 10.42 12.38
CA VAL A 126 -12.68 10.58 12.40
C VAL A 126 -13.26 9.37 13.12
N ASN A 127 -13.97 9.62 14.22
CA ASN A 127 -14.62 8.61 15.04
C ASN A 127 -16.14 8.73 14.92
N GLN A 128 -16.86 7.62 15.03
CA GLN A 128 -18.32 7.65 15.10
C GLN A 128 -18.75 8.29 16.42
N ALA A 129 -19.68 9.23 16.35
CA ALA A 129 -20.34 9.79 17.52
C ALA A 129 -21.66 9.05 17.79
N GLN A 130 -22.33 9.40 18.88
CA GLN A 130 -23.60 8.80 19.24
C GLN A 130 -24.65 8.99 18.14
N LYS A 131 -25.24 7.88 17.67
CA LYS A 131 -26.26 7.93 16.62
C LYS A 131 -27.55 8.55 17.15
N GLN A 132 -28.05 9.58 16.48
CA GLN A 132 -29.36 10.14 16.79
C GLN A 132 -30.45 9.17 16.36
N ARG A 133 -31.39 8.89 17.28
CA ARG A 133 -32.48 7.95 17.06
C ARG A 133 -33.69 8.67 16.46
N ARG A 134 -34.21 8.13 15.35
CA ARG A 134 -35.52 8.46 14.78
C ARG A 134 -36.14 7.17 14.24
N ARG A 135 -37.48 7.08 14.28
CA ARG A 135 -38.25 5.97 13.74
C ARG A 135 -38.85 6.33 12.38
N THR A 136 -39.04 5.33 11.53
CA THR A 136 -39.75 5.47 10.25
C THR A 136 -40.71 4.31 10.10
N TYR A 137 -41.98 4.64 9.87
CA TYR A 137 -43.04 3.68 9.59
C TYR A 137 -42.87 3.13 8.17
N ARG A 138 -43.15 1.84 8.01
CA ARG A 138 -43.06 1.09 6.75
C ARG A 138 -44.36 0.33 6.53
N ALA A 139 -44.54 -0.15 5.29
CA ALA A 139 -45.66 -1.00 4.92
C ALA A 139 -45.82 -2.21 5.87
N HIS A 140 -47.07 -2.64 6.04
CA HIS A 140 -47.50 -3.71 6.95
C HIS A 140 -47.23 -3.42 8.43
N GLY A 141 -47.34 -2.14 8.86
CA GLY A 141 -47.18 -1.77 10.27
C GLY A 141 -45.76 -1.92 10.83
N ARG A 142 -44.74 -2.17 9.99
CA ARG A 142 -43.35 -2.33 10.42
C ARG A 142 -42.74 -0.99 10.85
N ILE A 143 -41.90 -1.01 11.87
CA ILE A 143 -41.18 0.16 12.38
C ILE A 143 -39.68 -0.07 12.23
N ASN A 144 -39.02 0.75 11.39
CA ASN A 144 -37.57 0.68 11.19
C ASN A 144 -36.86 1.92 11.76
N PRO A 145 -35.60 1.78 12.20
CA PRO A 145 -34.79 2.92 12.61
C PRO A 145 -34.27 3.70 11.40
N TYR A 146 -34.37 5.02 11.44
CA TYR A 146 -33.69 5.93 10.51
C TYR A 146 -32.75 6.85 11.32
N MET A 147 -31.53 6.38 11.54
CA MET A 147 -30.57 7.05 12.41
C MET A 147 -29.59 7.90 11.61
N SER A 148 -29.21 9.06 12.15
CA SER A 148 -28.04 9.78 11.64
C SER A 148 -26.74 9.21 12.23
N SER A 149 -25.65 9.32 11.47
CA SER A 149 -24.32 8.86 11.86
C SER A 149 -23.35 10.04 12.05
N PRO A 150 -23.54 10.86 13.12
CA PRO A 150 -22.63 11.96 13.41
C PRO A 150 -21.22 11.46 13.72
N CYS A 151 -20.25 12.37 13.71
CA CYS A 151 -18.85 12.02 13.97
C CYS A 151 -18.11 13.07 14.78
N HIS A 152 -17.09 12.60 15.50
CA HIS A 152 -16.04 13.44 16.06
C HIS A 152 -14.85 13.45 15.10
N ILE A 153 -14.32 14.63 14.82
CA ILE A 153 -13.12 14.81 13.99
C ILE A 153 -12.05 15.41 14.88
N GLU A 154 -10.86 14.82 14.89
CA GLU A 154 -9.68 15.37 15.54
C GLU A 154 -8.58 15.57 14.51
N LEU A 155 -7.88 16.70 14.62
CA LEU A 155 -6.88 17.15 13.67
C LEU A 155 -5.68 17.69 14.43
N ILE A 156 -4.51 17.32 13.96
CA ILE A 156 -3.23 17.81 14.45
C ILE A 156 -2.45 18.32 13.25
N LEU A 157 -2.01 19.57 13.34
CA LEU A 157 -1.05 20.16 12.44
C LEU A 157 0.32 20.09 13.12
N SER A 158 1.35 19.76 12.37
CA SER A 158 2.73 19.90 12.82
C SER A 158 3.47 20.78 11.83
N GLU A 159 4.39 21.58 12.34
CA GLU A 159 5.38 22.24 11.52
C GLU A 159 6.28 21.19 10.86
N LYS A 160 6.53 21.35 9.55
CA LYS A 160 7.44 20.45 8.84
C LYS A 160 8.86 20.93 9.08
N GLU A 161 9.64 20.18 9.84
CA GLU A 161 11.08 20.40 9.93
C GLU A 161 11.68 20.13 8.54
N GLU A 162 12.31 21.16 7.96
CA GLU A 162 13.10 20.95 6.76
C GLU A 162 14.20 19.95 7.11
N PRO A 163 14.36 18.86 6.33
CA PRO A 163 15.42 17.92 6.62
C PRO A 163 16.75 18.65 6.42
N VAL A 164 17.41 18.97 7.54
CA VAL A 164 18.80 19.41 7.54
C VAL A 164 19.55 18.39 6.69
N LYS A 165 20.10 18.86 5.55
CA LYS A 165 20.97 18.03 4.73
C LYS A 165 22.05 17.53 5.68
N LYS A 166 22.07 16.22 5.94
CA LYS A 166 23.22 15.63 6.61
C LYS A 166 24.43 16.05 5.78
N GLU A 167 25.36 16.77 6.41
CA GLU A 167 26.67 17.02 5.80
C GLU A 167 27.23 15.67 5.36
N PRO A 168 27.90 15.59 4.18
CA PRO A 168 28.55 14.35 3.80
C PRO A 168 29.56 14.02 4.89
N GLU A 169 29.33 12.93 5.65
CA GLU A 169 30.30 12.41 6.62
C GLU A 169 31.64 12.26 5.89
N SER A 170 32.60 13.12 6.24
CA SER A 170 34.00 12.97 5.88
C SER A 170 34.43 11.56 6.27
N GLN A 171 35.05 10.85 5.33
CA GLN A 171 35.50 9.48 5.51
C GLN A 171 36.49 9.39 6.68
N LEU A 172 35.99 9.04 7.86
CA LEU A 172 36.81 8.57 8.97
C LEU A 172 36.44 7.12 9.22
N THR A 173 37.43 6.28 8.94
CA THR A 173 37.49 4.83 9.18
C THR A 173 37.10 4.52 10.61
N THR A 174 35.91 3.96 10.82
CA THR A 174 35.62 3.16 12.02
C THR A 174 34.71 1.99 11.69
N SER A 175 35.12 0.85 12.23
CA SER A 175 34.60 -0.49 12.05
C SER A 175 33.09 -0.57 12.27
N LYS A 176 32.37 -0.95 11.22
CA LYS A 176 30.94 -1.23 11.31
C LYS A 176 30.71 -2.68 11.71
N SER A 177 30.74 -2.93 13.02
CA SER A 177 29.76 -3.82 13.64
C SER A 177 28.38 -3.22 13.33
N LYS A 178 27.59 -3.89 12.49
CA LYS A 178 26.22 -3.47 12.18
C LYS A 178 25.26 -4.63 12.37
N LYS A 179 24.72 -4.70 13.59
CA LYS A 179 23.28 -4.90 13.78
C LYS A 179 22.56 -3.90 12.89
N SER A 180 21.90 -4.37 11.83
CA SER A 180 20.95 -3.57 11.07
C SER A 180 19.58 -4.22 11.18
N ALA A 181 18.78 -3.59 12.05
CA ALA A 181 17.36 -3.82 12.14
C ALA A 181 16.70 -3.41 10.81
N LEU A 182 15.86 -4.34 10.37
CA LEU A 182 15.05 -4.31 9.18
C LEU A 182 14.07 -3.12 9.18
N ARG A 183 14.11 -2.30 8.13
CA ARG A 183 12.96 -1.52 7.68
C ARG A 183 12.69 -1.86 6.23
N SER A 184 11.66 -2.66 6.00
CA SER A 184 10.89 -2.61 4.76
C SER A 184 9.42 -2.78 5.11
N GLY A 185 8.61 -1.86 4.60
CA GLY A 185 7.17 -2.05 4.58
C GLY A 185 6.84 -3.14 3.57
N CYS A 186 5.99 -4.08 3.97
CA CYS A 186 5.16 -4.79 3.01
C CYS A 186 3.75 -4.96 3.57
N ARG A 187 2.79 -4.69 2.70
CA ARG A 187 1.38 -5.01 2.89
C ARG A 187 1.23 -6.52 2.73
N GLY A 188 0.63 -7.15 3.74
CA GLY A 188 -0.22 -8.32 3.52
C GLY A 188 0.40 -9.67 3.85
N ARG A 189 -0.03 -10.19 5.00
CA ARG A 189 -0.29 -11.61 5.32
C ARG A 189 0.91 -12.51 5.63
N SER A 190 0.69 -13.25 6.72
CA SER A 190 1.46 -14.37 7.26
C SER A 190 2.80 -14.06 7.92
N CYS A 191 2.72 -13.89 9.24
CA CYS A 191 3.75 -14.37 10.15
C CYS A 191 3.91 -15.89 9.95
N TYR A 192 4.92 -16.30 9.20
CA TYR A 192 5.58 -17.57 9.43
C TYR A 192 7.00 -17.25 9.85
N LEU A 193 7.39 -17.80 11.00
CA LEU A 193 8.76 -17.89 11.47
C LEU A 193 9.55 -18.59 10.34
N GLY A 194 10.38 -17.85 9.63
CA GLY A 194 11.05 -18.35 8.44
C GLY A 194 12.36 -17.62 8.25
N VAL A 195 13.45 -18.34 8.48
CA VAL A 195 14.82 -17.96 8.11
C VAL A 195 14.78 -17.39 6.70
N HIS A 196 15.13 -16.11 6.55
CA HIS A 196 15.12 -15.45 5.25
C HIS A 196 16.31 -15.98 4.43
N PHE A 197 16.09 -17.09 3.71
CA PHE A 197 16.99 -17.69 2.73
C PHE A 197 17.27 -16.71 1.60
N LYS A 198 18.25 -15.83 1.81
CA LYS A 198 18.76 -14.93 0.78
C LYS A 198 19.90 -15.65 0.08
N MET A 199 19.56 -16.44 -0.94
CA MET A 199 20.51 -17.03 -1.90
C MET A 199 20.62 -16.09 -3.11
N ASP A 200 21.81 -15.92 -3.67
CA ASP A 200 22.00 -15.13 -4.89
C ASP A 200 21.51 -15.93 -6.14
N TRP A 201 21.29 -15.23 -7.25
CA TRP A 201 20.71 -15.85 -8.46
C TRP A 201 21.66 -16.91 -9.08
N GLN A 202 22.97 -16.71 -8.96
CA GLN A 202 23.98 -17.67 -9.43
C GLN A 202 24.04 -18.92 -8.52
N GLY A 203 23.92 -18.74 -7.22
CA GLY A 203 23.83 -19.79 -6.21
C GLY A 203 22.55 -20.61 -6.36
N GLN A 204 21.44 -19.99 -6.78
CA GLN A 204 20.23 -20.72 -7.15
C GLN A 204 20.48 -21.64 -8.36
N LYS A 205 21.20 -21.17 -9.39
CA LYS A 205 21.54 -22.00 -10.56
C LYS A 205 22.50 -23.14 -10.20
N LEU A 206 23.49 -22.86 -9.34
CA LEU A 206 24.41 -23.87 -8.84
C LEU A 206 23.68 -24.93 -8.01
N ALA A 207 22.75 -24.53 -7.13
CA ALA A 207 21.95 -25.44 -6.33
C ALA A 207 21.06 -26.34 -7.19
N GLU A 208 20.46 -25.81 -8.25
CA GLU A 208 19.70 -26.60 -9.24
C GLU A 208 20.58 -27.66 -9.92
N GLN A 209 21.78 -27.28 -10.37
CA GLN A 209 22.71 -28.21 -11.02
C GLN A 209 23.20 -29.29 -10.05
N LEU A 210 23.57 -28.92 -8.82
CA LEU A 210 24.00 -29.86 -7.79
C LEU A 210 22.88 -30.83 -7.38
N MET A 211 21.63 -30.34 -7.28
CA MET A 211 20.47 -31.17 -6.98
C MET A 211 20.26 -32.23 -8.07
N GLN A 212 20.33 -31.83 -9.34
CA GLN A 212 20.18 -32.75 -10.47
C GLN A 212 21.28 -33.82 -10.50
N ILE A 213 22.54 -33.40 -10.32
CA ILE A 213 23.69 -34.32 -10.34
C ILE A 213 23.57 -35.35 -9.21
N LEU A 214 23.32 -34.90 -7.98
CA LEU A 214 23.28 -35.81 -6.84
C LEU A 214 22.10 -36.78 -6.92
N LEU A 215 20.91 -36.33 -7.34
CA LEU A 215 19.75 -37.22 -7.50
C LEU A 215 19.99 -38.29 -8.58
N LEU A 216 20.68 -37.94 -9.67
CA LEU A 216 21.04 -38.90 -10.71
C LEU A 216 22.05 -39.93 -10.19
N VAL A 217 23.08 -39.50 -9.46
CA VAL A 217 24.07 -40.41 -8.87
C VAL A 217 23.42 -41.38 -7.89
N PHE A 218 22.56 -40.90 -6.98
CA PHE A 218 21.85 -41.77 -6.04
C PHE A 218 20.84 -42.70 -6.73
N ALA A 219 20.26 -42.30 -7.86
CA ALA A 219 19.41 -43.19 -8.66
C ALA A 219 20.22 -44.36 -9.27
N VAL A 220 21.40 -44.09 -9.84
CA VAL A 220 22.27 -45.13 -10.41
C VAL A 220 22.79 -46.07 -9.33
N VAL A 221 23.25 -45.53 -8.19
CA VAL A 221 23.73 -46.32 -7.06
C VAL A 221 22.60 -47.17 -6.48
N GLY A 222 21.41 -46.58 -6.26
CA GLY A 222 20.25 -47.31 -5.75
C GLY A 222 19.83 -48.46 -6.67
N PHE A 223 19.86 -48.23 -8.00
CA PHE A 223 19.58 -49.27 -8.99
C PHE A 223 20.62 -50.40 -8.97
N ALA A 224 21.92 -50.06 -8.92
CA ALA A 224 22.99 -51.06 -8.85
C ALA A 224 22.92 -51.90 -7.56
N THR A 225 22.72 -51.26 -6.40
CA THR A 225 22.56 -51.96 -5.12
C THR A 225 21.31 -52.85 -5.11
N GLY A 226 20.21 -52.37 -5.69
CA GLY A 226 18.97 -53.15 -5.85
C GLY A 226 19.16 -54.38 -6.74
N TYR A 227 19.90 -54.23 -7.85
CA TYR A 227 20.18 -55.31 -8.78
C TYR A 227 21.04 -56.42 -8.15
N ILE A 228 22.08 -56.04 -7.38
CA ILE A 228 22.95 -57.00 -6.70
C ILE A 228 22.18 -57.78 -5.61
N THR A 229 21.29 -57.10 -4.88
CA THR A 229 20.58 -57.70 -3.73
C THR A 229 19.29 -58.43 -4.16
N GLY A 230 18.86 -58.30 -5.42
CA GLY A 230 17.59 -58.85 -5.92
C GLY A 230 16.34 -58.31 -5.22
N SER A 231 16.48 -57.21 -4.46
CA SER A 231 15.45 -56.70 -3.56
C SER A 231 15.09 -55.25 -3.88
N PHE A 232 13.81 -55.03 -4.19
CA PHE A 232 13.25 -53.71 -4.46
C PHE A 232 13.23 -52.79 -3.22
N GLN A 233 13.16 -53.39 -2.02
CA GLN A 233 13.16 -52.63 -0.77
C GLN A 233 14.52 -51.92 -0.57
N MET A 234 15.63 -52.60 -0.86
CA MET A 234 16.98 -52.01 -0.72
C MET A 234 17.23 -50.91 -1.76
N MET A 235 16.69 -51.05 -2.98
CA MET A 235 16.73 -49.99 -3.99
C MET A 235 16.03 -48.71 -3.50
N THR A 236 14.82 -48.87 -2.96
CA THR A 236 13.98 -47.76 -2.51
C THR A 236 14.58 -47.05 -1.31
N LEU A 237 15.12 -47.80 -0.34
CA LEU A 237 15.75 -47.24 0.87
C LEU A 237 17.01 -46.43 0.54
N THR A 238 17.86 -46.95 -0.35
CA THR A 238 19.08 -46.25 -0.77
C THR A 238 18.75 -44.96 -1.53
N TYR A 239 17.74 -44.99 -2.41
CA TYR A 239 17.29 -43.79 -3.11
C TYR A 239 16.66 -42.76 -2.16
N ALA A 240 15.79 -43.21 -1.23
CA ALA A 240 15.17 -42.34 -0.23
C ALA A 240 16.22 -41.67 0.67
N GLY A 241 17.26 -42.41 1.10
CA GLY A 241 18.41 -41.86 1.82
C GLY A 241 19.17 -40.80 1.01
N GLY A 242 19.37 -41.04 -0.29
CA GLY A 242 19.95 -40.08 -1.22
C GLY A 242 19.13 -38.80 -1.35
N VAL A 243 17.80 -38.89 -1.43
CA VAL A 243 16.90 -37.72 -1.47
C VAL A 243 17.01 -36.90 -0.18
N VAL A 244 17.03 -37.53 0.98
CA VAL A 244 17.19 -36.81 2.26
C VAL A 244 18.54 -36.10 2.30
N LEU A 245 19.64 -36.77 1.92
CA LEU A 245 20.96 -36.15 1.89
C LEU A 245 21.02 -34.95 0.92
N THR A 246 20.44 -35.09 -0.27
CA THR A 246 20.42 -34.00 -1.27
C THR A 246 19.64 -32.78 -0.80
N THR A 247 18.51 -32.98 -0.11
CA THR A 247 17.77 -31.86 0.49
C THR A 247 18.57 -31.16 1.58
N LEU A 248 19.32 -31.89 2.41
CA LEU A 248 20.19 -31.30 3.44
C LEU A 248 21.38 -30.52 2.85
N VAL A 249 21.87 -30.88 1.67
CA VAL A 249 22.99 -30.19 1.03
C VAL A 249 22.52 -28.94 0.26
N THR A 250 21.37 -29.01 -0.42
CA THR A 250 20.94 -27.97 -1.36
C THR A 250 19.99 -26.94 -0.74
N VAL A 251 19.20 -27.33 0.26
CA VAL A 251 18.21 -26.44 0.87
C VAL A 251 18.84 -25.44 1.83
N PRO A 252 19.79 -25.79 2.73
CA PRO A 252 20.44 -24.83 3.63
C PRO A 252 21.32 -23.81 2.91
N ASN A 253 21.38 -22.59 3.46
CA ASN A 253 22.03 -21.44 2.81
C ASN A 253 23.51 -21.46 3.19
N TRP A 254 24.22 -22.42 2.61
CA TRP A 254 25.63 -22.55 2.85
C TRP A 254 26.38 -21.33 2.32
N PRO A 255 27.45 -20.89 3.00
CA PRO A 255 28.21 -19.70 2.60
C PRO A 255 28.82 -19.82 1.20
N PHE A 256 28.95 -21.03 0.64
CA PHE A 256 29.45 -21.23 -0.71
C PHE A 256 28.46 -20.79 -1.81
N PHE A 257 27.16 -20.72 -1.51
CA PHE A 257 26.12 -20.28 -2.45
C PHE A 257 26.01 -18.75 -2.57
N ASN A 258 26.71 -17.97 -1.74
CA ASN A 258 26.57 -16.50 -1.68
C ASN A 258 27.83 -15.75 -2.08
N ARG A 259 28.59 -16.28 -3.06
CA ARG A 259 29.87 -15.70 -3.48
C ARG A 259 29.72 -14.44 -4.33
N HIS A 260 28.54 -14.20 -4.91
CA HIS A 260 28.33 -13.10 -5.86
C HIS A 260 27.16 -12.20 -5.44
N PRO A 261 27.37 -11.30 -4.47
CA PRO A 261 26.34 -10.36 -4.06
C PRO A 261 26.01 -9.39 -5.21
N LEU A 262 24.73 -9.38 -5.62
CA LEU A 262 24.25 -8.49 -6.66
C LEU A 262 24.40 -7.01 -6.24
N LYS A 263 25.20 -6.25 -7.01
CA LYS A 263 25.27 -4.79 -6.91
C LYS A 263 24.09 -4.21 -7.69
N TRP A 264 23.05 -3.83 -6.96
CA TRP A 264 21.89 -3.16 -7.55
C TRP A 264 22.32 -1.82 -8.14
N LEU A 265 22.02 -1.61 -9.42
CA LEU A 265 22.21 -0.32 -10.07
C LEU A 265 21.19 0.69 -9.53
N ASP A 266 21.59 1.95 -9.44
CA ASP A 266 20.69 3.01 -9.01
C ASP A 266 19.52 3.15 -9.99
N PRO A 267 18.30 3.47 -9.52
CA PRO A 267 17.09 3.50 -10.34
C PRO A 267 17.20 4.36 -11.61
N SER A 268 18.06 5.38 -11.62
CA SER A 268 18.32 6.26 -12.76
C SER A 268 19.09 5.61 -13.91
N GLU A 269 19.93 4.61 -13.63
CA GLU A 269 20.69 3.89 -14.67
C GLU A 269 19.84 2.76 -15.27
N ALA A 270 18.92 2.20 -14.50
CA ALA A 270 17.96 1.20 -14.95
C ALA A 270 16.93 1.75 -15.96
N GLU A 271 16.71 3.07 -16.01
CA GLU A 271 15.83 3.73 -17.00
C GLU A 271 16.50 3.90 -18.37
N LYS A 272 17.85 3.91 -18.46
CA LYS A 272 18.58 4.05 -19.73
C LYS A 272 18.56 2.78 -20.59
N HIS A 273 18.31 1.62 -19.99
CA HIS A 273 18.14 0.34 -20.69
C HIS A 273 16.69 -0.14 -20.59
N PRO A 274 15.83 0.10 -21.60
CA PRO A 274 14.47 -0.41 -21.57
C PRO A 274 14.50 -1.95 -21.55
N LYS A 275 13.73 -2.55 -20.63
CA LYS A 275 13.52 -4.02 -20.61
C LYS A 275 12.92 -4.44 -21.96
N PRO A 276 13.41 -5.52 -22.59
CA PRO A 276 12.78 -6.05 -23.80
C PRO A 276 11.32 -6.39 -23.49
N GLN A 277 10.39 -5.80 -24.25
CA GLN A 277 8.98 -6.10 -24.14
C GLN A 277 8.76 -7.58 -24.54
N PRO A 278 8.01 -8.37 -23.76
CA PRO A 278 7.62 -9.70 -24.21
C PRO A 278 6.76 -9.57 -25.47
N GLN A 279 7.20 -10.21 -26.56
CA GLN A 279 6.46 -10.25 -27.82
C GLN A 279 5.09 -10.92 -27.60
N PRO A 280 3.99 -10.38 -28.16
CA PRO A 280 2.69 -11.03 -28.06
C PRO A 280 2.70 -12.38 -28.78
N GLN A 281 2.32 -13.43 -28.05
CA GLN A 281 2.11 -14.78 -28.57
C GLN A 281 1.05 -14.76 -29.67
N GLN A 282 1.39 -15.32 -30.83
CA GLN A 282 0.47 -15.54 -31.95
C GLN A 282 -0.56 -16.61 -31.57
N HIS A 283 -1.80 -16.19 -31.34
CA HIS A 283 -2.94 -17.11 -31.33
C HIS A 283 -3.43 -17.29 -32.77
N SER A 284 -3.40 -18.54 -33.24
CA SER A 284 -3.95 -18.97 -34.53
C SER A 284 -5.43 -18.62 -34.65
N THR A 285 -5.75 -17.67 -35.54
CA THR A 285 -7.11 -17.48 -36.05
C THR A 285 -7.10 -17.24 -37.55
N SER A 286 -8.11 -17.82 -38.17
CA SER A 286 -8.35 -18.07 -39.59
C SER A 286 -8.16 -16.87 -40.54
N LYS A 287 -7.55 -17.17 -41.71
CA LYS A 287 -7.59 -16.32 -42.91
C LYS A 287 -9.06 -16.06 -43.31
N LYS A 288 -9.48 -14.80 -43.28
CA LYS A 288 -10.59 -14.29 -44.10
C LYS A 288 -10.07 -13.07 -44.88
N LYS A 289 -9.81 -13.26 -46.18
CA LYS A 289 -9.42 -12.18 -47.10
C LYS A 289 -10.61 -11.24 -47.30
N SER A 290 -10.43 -9.95 -47.06
CA SER A 290 -11.26 -8.89 -47.63
C SER A 290 -10.41 -7.98 -48.50
N SER A 291 -10.56 -8.08 -49.81
CA SER A 291 -9.98 -7.16 -50.78
C SER A 291 -10.81 -5.88 -50.86
N LYS A 292 -10.13 -4.74 -50.73
CA LYS A 292 -10.64 -3.40 -51.02
C LYS A 292 -10.80 -3.28 -52.55
N LYS A 293 -12.00 -2.96 -53.05
CA LYS A 293 -12.20 -2.48 -54.44
C LYS A 293 -12.96 -1.16 -54.44
N ASN A 294 -12.42 -0.25 -55.26
CA ASN A 294 -12.75 1.16 -55.42
C ASN A 294 -14.25 1.47 -55.54
N ARG A 295 -14.67 2.58 -54.92
CA ARG A 295 -15.93 3.26 -55.24
C ARG A 295 -15.69 4.26 -56.38
N LYS A 296 -16.55 4.23 -57.39
CA LYS A 296 -16.96 5.40 -58.18
C LYS A 296 -18.50 5.49 -58.12
N PRO A 297 -19.10 6.70 -58.15
CA PRO A 297 -20.54 6.92 -58.03
C PRO A 297 -21.23 6.99 -59.41
N PHE A 298 -22.55 7.30 -59.44
CA PHE A 298 -23.54 7.32 -60.55
C PHE A 298 -24.27 5.97 -60.75
N ASP A 299 -25.59 5.84 -60.96
CA ASP A 299 -26.71 6.79 -61.09
C ASP A 299 -28.06 6.03 -61.04
N SER A 300 -29.14 6.77 -60.86
CA SER A 300 -30.58 6.48 -61.07
C SER A 300 -31.06 5.15 -61.67
N LEU A 301 -32.02 4.50 -60.98
CA LEU A 301 -33.42 4.29 -61.40
C LEU A 301 -34.22 3.66 -60.25
#